data_AF-A0A7C5MCP8-F1
#
_entry.id   AF-A0A7C5MCP8-F1
#
_cell.length_a   1.000
_cell.length_b   1.000
_cell.length_c   1.000
_cell.angle_alpha   90.00
_cell.angle_beta   90.00
_cell.angle_gamma   90.00
#
_symmetry.space_group_name_H-M   'P 1'
#
loop_
_entity.id
_entity.type
_entity.pdbx_description
1 polymer ?
#
loop_
_entity_poly.entity_id
_entity_poly.type
_entity_poly.pdbx_seq_one_letter_code
_entity_poly.pdbx_strand_id
1 'polypeptide(L)' 'MIHEKTNGEAKPVGIWIRVSTEDQAKGESPEHHEKRARYYAESKGWEVKEVYHLEAVSGKSVKDHPEAQRM' A
#
# COMPACT_ATOMS: atom_id res chain seq x y z
N MET A 1 -22.33 11.54 -8.06
CA MET A 1 -21.65 10.81 -6.98
C MET A 1 -20.89 11.82 -6.15
N ILE A 2 -21.39 12.12 -4.96
CA ILE A 2 -20.87 13.16 -4.07
C ILE A 2 -19.53 12.71 -3.48
N HIS A 3 -18.45 13.42 -3.79
CA HIS A 3 -17.24 13.32 -2.99
C HIS A 3 -17.51 14.15 -1.74
N GLU A 4 -17.80 13.47 -0.64
CA GLU A 4 -17.87 14.08 0.69
C GLU A 4 -16.50 14.73 0.96
N LYS A 5 -16.45 16.05 0.90
CA LYS A 5 -15.26 16.82 1.25
C LYS A 5 -15.13 16.78 2.76
N THR A 6 -14.30 15.86 3.27
CA THR A 6 -13.81 15.92 4.64
C THR A 6 -13.15 17.28 4.86
N ASN A 7 -13.47 17.92 5.99
CA ASN A 7 -12.95 19.23 6.41
C ASN A 7 -11.44 19.37 6.12
N GLY A 8 -11.06 20.19 5.13
CA GLY A 8 -9.75 20.85 4.97
C GLY A 8 -8.46 20.02 4.89
N GLU A 9 -8.44 18.79 5.37
CA GLU A 9 -7.26 17.98 5.59
C GLU A 9 -7.27 16.74 4.69
N ALA A 10 -6.11 16.45 4.10
CA ALA A 10 -5.91 15.31 3.23
C ALA A 10 -6.18 14.02 4.02
N LYS A 11 -6.97 13.10 3.45
CA LYS A 11 -7.27 11.82 4.09
C LYS A 11 -5.96 11.03 4.29
N PRO A 12 -5.59 10.64 5.53
CA PRO A 12 -4.41 9.83 5.77
C PRO A 12 -4.65 8.39 5.29
N VAL A 13 -3.69 7.81 4.57
CA VAL A 13 -3.76 6.44 4.04
C VAL A 13 -2.42 5.71 4.19
N GLY A 14 -2.49 4.39 4.33
CA GLY A 14 -1.35 3.48 4.21
C GLY A 14 -1.34 2.78 2.85
N ILE A 15 -0.15 2.48 2.33
CA ILE A 15 0.01 1.66 1.12
C ILE A 15 0.50 0.27 1.55
N TRP A 16 -0.18 -0.76 1.05
CA TRP A 16 0.17 -2.15 1.30
C TRP A 16 0.67 -2.82 0.02
N ILE A 17 1.93 -3.27 0.02
CA ILE A 17 2.57 -3.90 -1.14
C ILE A 17 2.92 -5.34 -0.79
N ARG A 18 2.44 -6.27 -1.63
CA ARG A 18 2.67 -7.69 -1.43
C ARG A 18 2.79 -8.40 -2.76
N VAL A 19 3.84 -9.21 -2.87
CA VAL A 19 4.06 -10.14 -3.98
C VAL A 19 4.21 -11.55 -3.44
N SER A 20 3.80 -12.54 -4.22
CA SER A 20 3.66 -13.91 -3.77
C SER A 20 4.95 -14.73 -3.80
N THR A 21 5.93 -14.34 -4.61
CA THR A 21 7.18 -15.08 -4.79
C THR A 21 8.40 -14.21 -4.57
N GLU A 22 9.53 -14.86 -4.26
CA GLU A 22 10.82 -14.19 -4.10
C GLU A 22 11.34 -13.58 -5.40
N ASP A 23 11.08 -14.22 -6.55
CA ASP A 23 11.43 -13.67 -7.86
C ASP A 23 10.67 -12.37 -8.15
N GLN A 24 9.41 -12.28 -7.72
CA GLN A 24 8.64 -11.04 -7.84
C GLN A 24 9.12 -9.96 -6.87
N ALA A 25 9.59 -10.35 -5.68
CA ALA A 25 10.18 -9.44 -4.69
C ALA A 25 11.45 -8.78 -5.21
N LYS A 26 12.31 -9.58 -5.86
CA LYS A 26 13.58 -9.11 -6.44
C LYS A 26 13.43 -8.44 -7.80
N GLY A 27 12.26 -8.56 -8.43
CA GLY A 27 11.94 -7.87 -9.68
C GLY A 27 11.42 -6.46 -9.45
N GLU A 28 11.09 -5.75 -10.52
CA GLU A 28 10.59 -4.35 -10.44
C GLU A 28 9.12 -4.25 -10.00
N SER A 29 8.48 -5.38 -9.70
CA SER A 29 7.03 -5.41 -9.41
C SER A 29 6.65 -4.59 -8.16
N PRO A 30 7.38 -4.69 -7.01
CA PRO A 30 7.05 -3.93 -5.82
C PRO A 30 7.17 -2.42 -6.03
N GLU A 31 8.24 -1.96 -6.69
CA GLU A 31 8.45 -0.54 -7.02
C GLU A 31 7.34 0.02 -7.92
N HIS A 32 6.96 -0.75 -8.95
CA HIS A 32 5.84 -0.37 -9.82
C HIS A 32 4.50 -0.31 -9.07
N HIS A 33 4.26 -1.22 -8.13
CA HIS A 33 3.06 -1.20 -7.28
C HIS A 33 3.05 0.04 -6.37
N GLU A 34 4.18 0.38 -5.76
CA GLU A 34 4.31 1.57 -4.92
C GLU A 34 4.01 2.84 -5.70
N LYS A 35 4.69 3.01 -6.85
CA LYS A 35 4.55 4.21 -7.69
C LYS A 35 3.10 4.41 -8.11
N ARG A 36 2.41 3.35 -8.52
CA ARG A 36 0.99 3.39 -8.89
C ARG A 36 0.09 3.75 -7.70
N ALA A 37 0.35 3.18 -6.52
CA ALA A 37 -0.42 3.47 -5.32
C ALA A 37 -0.23 4.93 -4.86
N ARG A 38 0.99 5.46 -4.92
CA ARG A 38 1.28 6.87 -4.62
C ARG A 38 0.58 7.82 -5.59
N TYR A 39 0.64 7.56 -6.90
CA TYR A 39 -0.10 8.36 -7.88
C TYR A 39 -1.61 8.30 -7.67
N TYR A 40 -2.15 7.14 -7.27
CA TYR A 40 -3.56 7.05 -6.94
C TYR A 40 -3.92 7.91 -5.73
N ALA A 41 -3.14 7.84 -4.65
CA ALA A 41 -3.35 8.69 -3.47
C ALA A 41 -3.24 10.19 -3.81
N GLU A 42 -2.23 10.58 -4.58
CA GLU A 42 -2.05 11.94 -5.09
C GLU A 42 -3.26 12.41 -5.90
N SER A 43 -3.76 11.59 -6.83
CA SER A 43 -4.95 11.90 -7.64
C SER A 43 -6.22 12.12 -6.82
N LYS A 44 -6.23 11.61 -5.57
CA LYS A 44 -7.34 11.75 -4.62
C LYS A 44 -7.12 12.84 -3.58
N GLY A 45 -5.96 13.50 -3.58
CA GLY A 45 -5.59 14.46 -2.54
C GLY A 45 -5.44 13.79 -1.17
N TRP A 46 -5.00 12.54 -1.14
CA TRP A 46 -4.75 11.80 0.10
C TRP A 46 -3.29 11.92 0.53
N GLU A 47 -3.05 11.81 1.82
CA GLU A 47 -1.72 11.84 2.39
C GLU A 47 -1.26 10.41 2.73
N VAL A 48 -0.20 9.95 2.05
CA VAL A 48 0.40 8.64 2.33
C VAL A 48 1.26 8.76 3.59
N LYS A 49 0.87 8.08 4.67
CA LYS A 49 1.57 8.11 5.97
C LYS A 49 2.64 7.04 6.09
N GLU A 50 2.38 5.84 5.58
CA GLU A 50 3.26 4.68 5.72
C GLU A 50 3.12 3.77 4.49
N VAL A 51 4.19 3.06 4.14
CA VAL A 51 4.19 2.02 3.11
C VAL A 51 4.69 0.71 3.74
N TYR A 52 3.88 -0.33 3.64
CA TYR A 52 4.15 -1.66 4.20
C TYR A 52 4.57 -2.61 3.08
N HIS A 53 5.77 -3.18 3.19
CA HIS A 53 6.32 -4.15 2.23
C HIS A 53 6.27 -5.56 2.81
N LEU A 54 5.47 -6.43 2.20
CA LEU A 54 5.33 -7.85 2.57
C LEU A 54 5.60 -8.73 1.36
N GLU A 55 6.86 -8.72 0.95
CA GLU A 55 7.31 -9.47 -0.20
C GLU A 55 7.58 -10.93 0.18
N ALA A 56 7.38 -11.85 -0.78
CA ALA A 56 7.52 -13.30 -0.57
C ALA A 56 6.61 -13.90 0.54
N VAL A 57 5.55 -13.19 0.95
CA VAL A 57 4.58 -13.68 1.95
C VAL A 57 3.36 -14.30 1.26
N SER A 58 3.12 -15.58 1.49
CA SER A 58 1.92 -16.29 1.02
C SER A 58 0.63 -15.61 1.49
N GLY A 59 -0.38 -15.58 0.59
CA GLY A 59 -1.76 -15.16 0.86
C GLY A 59 -2.29 -15.59 2.22
N LYS A 60 -2.01 -16.85 2.55
CA LYS A 60 -2.60 -17.59 3.67
C LYS A 60 -1.96 -17.27 5.02
N SER A 61 -0.71 -16.82 5.04
CA SER A 61 0.05 -16.54 6.28
C SER A 61 0.16 -15.04 6.58
N VAL A 62 -0.51 -14.19 5.82
CA VAL A 62 -0.36 -12.73 5.92
C VAL A 62 -0.76 -12.17 7.27
N LYS A 63 -1.81 -12.74 7.89
CA LYS A 63 -2.36 -12.29 9.17
C LYS A 63 -1.34 -12.37 10.32
N ASP A 64 -0.36 -13.25 10.20
CA ASP A 64 0.64 -13.51 11.24
C ASP A 64 1.95 -12.74 10.96
N HIS A 65 2.01 -11.96 9.88
CA HIS A 65 3.22 -11.21 9.52
C HIS A 65 3.34 -9.91 10.35
N PRO A 66 4.53 -9.57 10.87
CA PRO A 66 4.72 -8.38 11.71
C PRO A 66 4.23 -7.08 11.07
N GLU A 67 4.53 -6.86 9.79
CA GLU A 67 4.04 -5.70 9.04
C GLU A 67 2.51 -5.67 8.88
N ALA A 68 1.84 -6.83 8.86
CA ALA A 68 0.39 -6.91 8.86
C ALA A 68 -0.24 -6.48 10.17
N GLN A 69 0.44 -6.78 11.27
CA GLN A 69 0.00 -6.41 12.62
C GLN A 69 0.27 -4.94 12.93
N ARG A 70 1.24 -4.32 12.23
CA ARG A 70 1.60 -2.91 12.37
C ARG A 70 0.63 -1.97 11.64
N MET A 71 -0.04 -2.47 10.59
CA MET A 71 -1.03 -1.73 9.79
C MET A 71 -2.34 -1.50 10.55
#